data_AF-K0UYN6-F1
#
_entry.id   AF-K0UYN6-F1
#
_cell.length_a   1.000
_cell.length_b   1.000
_cell.length_c   1.000
_cell.angle_alpha   90.00
_cell.angle_beta   90.00
_cell.angle_gamma   90.00
#
_symmetry.space_group_name_H-M   'P 1'
#
loop_
_entity.id
_entity.type
_entity.pdbx_description
1 polymer ?
#
loop_
_entity_poly.entity_id
_entity_poly.type
_entity_poly.pdbx_seq_one_letter_code
_entity_poly.pdbx_strand_id
1 'polypeptide(L)' 'MTALPPDPDPKDTPGVESAGGVRPGDTPPDSAQTRATANPDPTAGRNLNPRAVVTFVVVGLFVLLFVATAVYLLVDILG' A
#
# COMPACT_ATOMS: atom_id res chain seq x y z
N MET A 1 5.37 -17.67 -25.07
CA MET A 1 5.42 -16.41 -24.31
C MET A 1 5.34 -15.27 -25.31
N THR A 2 4.21 -14.57 -25.41
CA THR A 2 4.12 -13.32 -26.18
C THR A 2 3.03 -12.45 -25.54
N ALA A 3 3.33 -11.93 -24.35
CA ALA A 3 2.58 -10.75 -23.89
C ALA A 3 3.13 -9.58 -24.70
N LEU A 4 2.26 -8.94 -25.49
CA LEU A 4 2.54 -7.62 -26.05
C LEU A 4 2.97 -6.71 -24.87
N PRO A 5 4.02 -5.88 -25.00
CA PRO A 5 4.36 -4.91 -23.96
C PRO A 5 3.07 -4.17 -23.56
N PRO A 6 2.79 -3.97 -22.27
CA PRO A 6 1.57 -3.28 -21.83
C PRO A 6 1.57 -1.79 -22.22
N ASP A 7 2.68 -1.30 -22.76
CA ASP A 7 2.87 0.08 -23.13
C ASP A 7 2.29 0.33 -24.54
N PRO A 8 1.37 1.30 -24.72
CA PRO A 8 0.84 1.65 -26.04
C PRO A 8 1.94 2.07 -27.01
N ASP A 9 1.73 1.85 -28.32
CA ASP A 9 2.64 2.35 -29.36
C ASP A 9 2.73 3.89 -29.24
N PRO A 10 3.93 4.49 -29.10
CA PRO A 10 4.10 5.94 -28.98
C PRO A 10 3.45 6.75 -30.11
N LYS A 11 3.21 6.13 -31.27
CA LYS A 11 2.53 6.77 -32.41
C LYS A 11 1.01 6.84 -32.24
N ASP A 12 0.45 5.99 -31.39
CA ASP A 12 -0.98 5.84 -31.16
C ASP A 12 -1.41 6.34 -29.78
N THR A 13 -0.52 7.03 -29.05
CA THR A 13 -0.83 7.64 -27.75
C THR A 13 -1.70 8.89 -27.93
N PRO A 14 -2.98 8.89 -27.47
CA PRO A 14 -3.84 10.05 -27.62
C PRO A 14 -3.33 11.26 -26.82
N GLY A 15 -3.41 12.46 -27.40
CA GLY A 15 -3.05 13.70 -26.71
C GLY A 15 -1.55 14.04 -26.68
N VAL A 16 -0.71 13.20 -27.30
CA VAL A 16 0.73 13.44 -27.44
C VAL A 16 1.03 13.83 -28.89
N GLU A 17 1.63 15.00 -29.12
CA GLU A 17 2.14 15.37 -30.44
C GLU A 17 3.26 14.41 -30.86
N SER A 18 3.48 14.23 -32.17
CA SER A 18 4.52 13.32 -32.70
C SER A 18 5.95 13.59 -32.19
N ALA A 19 6.20 14.78 -31.64
CA ALA A 19 7.46 15.16 -31.00
C ALA A 19 7.52 14.87 -29.48
N GLY A 20 6.52 14.18 -28.92
CA GLY A 20 6.43 13.87 -27.49
C GLY A 20 5.89 15.00 -26.61
N GLY A 21 5.31 16.05 -27.20
CA GLY A 21 4.67 17.17 -26.49
C GLY A 21 3.20 16.89 -26.17
N VAL A 22 2.59 17.74 -25.35
CA VAL A 22 1.13 17.83 -25.19
C VAL A 22 0.68 19.26 -25.48
N ARG A 23 -0.61 19.45 -25.80
CA ARG A 23 -1.15 20.78 -26.08
C ARG A 23 -1.09 21.68 -24.84
N PRO A 24 -0.97 23.01 -25.02
CA PRO A 24 -1.06 23.94 -23.90
C PRO A 24 -2.37 23.77 -23.12
N GLY A 25 -2.28 23.49 -21.82
CA GLY A 25 -3.43 23.25 -20.93
C GLY A 25 -3.72 21.78 -20.66
N ASP A 26 -3.19 20.86 -21.47
CA ASP A 26 -3.20 19.43 -21.15
C ASP A 26 -2.11 19.14 -20.10
N THR A 27 -2.39 18.20 -19.20
CA THR A 27 -1.38 17.75 -18.22
C THR A 27 -0.39 16.85 -18.94
N PRO A 28 0.92 17.18 -18.98
CA PRO A 28 1.92 16.31 -19.59
C PRO A 28 1.90 14.93 -18.94
N PRO A 29 2.18 13.84 -19.69
CA PRO A 29 2.34 12.52 -19.11
C PRO A 29 3.43 12.59 -18.04
N ASP A 30 3.30 11.75 -17.01
CA ASP A 30 4.27 11.70 -15.93
C ASP A 30 5.64 11.41 -16.54
N SER A 31 6.53 12.40 -16.46
CA SER A 31 7.87 12.23 -17.00
C SER A 31 8.56 11.21 -16.13
N ALA A 32 9.24 10.22 -16.71
CA ALA A 32 10.09 9.31 -15.95
C ALA A 32 11.26 10.12 -15.32
N GLN A 33 11.01 10.75 -14.18
CA GLN A 33 11.97 11.56 -13.46
C GLN A 33 12.82 10.64 -12.58
N THR A 34 14.13 10.88 -12.58
CA THR A 34 15.07 10.15 -11.70
C THR A 34 15.06 10.68 -10.26
N ARG A 35 14.26 11.71 -9.99
CA ARG A 35 14.12 12.34 -8.68
C ARG A 35 12.65 12.54 -8.37
N ALA A 36 12.30 12.30 -7.11
CA ALA A 36 10.97 12.59 -6.60
C ALA A 36 10.67 14.09 -6.73
N THR A 37 9.42 14.40 -7.07
CA THR A 37 8.88 15.75 -7.11
C THR A 37 9.05 16.42 -5.74
N ALA A 38 9.33 17.72 -5.69
CA ALA A 38 9.43 18.48 -4.44
C ALA A 38 8.10 18.57 -3.66
N ASN A 39 7.02 18.06 -4.25
CA ASN A 39 5.73 17.94 -3.59
C ASN A 39 5.75 16.70 -2.69
N PRO A 40 5.68 16.85 -1.36
CA PRO A 40 5.60 15.71 -0.47
C PRO A 40 4.31 14.94 -0.75
N ASP A 41 4.43 13.63 -0.91
CA ASP A 41 3.25 12.77 -0.94
C ASP A 41 2.48 12.92 0.38
N PRO A 42 1.13 12.92 0.32
CA PRO A 42 0.33 12.92 1.53
C PRO A 42 0.75 11.71 2.37
N THR A 43 1.27 11.97 3.57
CA THR A 43 1.59 10.90 4.50
C THR A 43 0.29 10.15 4.80
N ALA A 44 0.33 8.83 4.62
CA ALA A 44 -0.75 7.98 5.10
C ALA A 44 -0.89 8.23 6.60
N GLY A 45 -1.91 9.01 6.99
CA GLY A 45 -2.17 9.34 8.38
C GLY A 45 -2.36 8.06 9.19
N ARG A 46 -2.29 8.14 10.52
CA ARG A 46 -2.57 6.99 11.39
C ARG A 46 -4.07 6.64 11.31
N ASN A 47 -4.46 5.99 10.22
CA ASN A 47 -5.80 5.52 9.94
C ASN A 47 -6.04 4.23 10.74
N LEU A 48 -6.26 4.42 12.04
CA LEU A 48 -6.87 3.42 12.91
C LEU A 48 -8.32 3.20 12.46
N ASN A 49 -8.47 2.47 11.36
CA ASN A 49 -9.76 2.01 10.87
C ASN A 49 -10.42 1.19 12.00
N PRO A 50 -11.71 1.37 12.30
CA PRO A 50 -12.43 0.54 13.28
C PRO A 50 -12.15 -0.97 13.15
N ARG A 51 -11.95 -1.45 11.92
CA ARG A 51 -11.54 -2.85 11.64
C ARG A 51 -10.20 -3.23 12.29
N ALA A 52 -9.21 -2.34 12.23
CA ALA A 52 -7.90 -2.59 12.84
C ALA A 52 -8.01 -2.69 14.36
N VAL A 53 -8.83 -1.83 14.99
CA VAL A 53 -9.08 -1.86 16.44
C VAL A 53 -9.71 -3.20 16.84
N VAL A 54 -10.75 -3.64 16.12
CA VAL A 54 -11.41 -4.94 16.38
C VAL A 54 -10.40 -6.09 16.26
N THR A 55 -9.56 -6.09 15.23
CA THR A 55 -8.51 -7.11 15.06
C THR A 55 -7.57 -7.16 16.26
N PHE A 56 -7.07 -6.01 16.73
CA PHE A 56 -6.18 -5.96 17.88
C PHE A 56 -6.85 -6.46 19.17
N VAL A 57 -8.13 -6.14 19.38
CA VAL A 57 -8.90 -6.63 20.53
C VAL A 57 -9.01 -8.16 20.49
N VAL A 58 -9.39 -8.73 19.34
CA VAL A 58 -9.53 -10.19 19.19
C VAL A 58 -8.20 -10.90 19.40
N VAL A 59 -7.12 -10.40 18.79
CA VAL A 59 -5.77 -10.96 18.97
C VAL A 59 -5.33 -10.84 20.43
N GLY A 60 -5.59 -9.71 21.08
CA GLY A 60 -5.28 -9.50 22.49
C GLY A 60 -5.98 -10.51 23.41
N LEU A 61 -7.28 -10.74 23.20
CA LEU A 61 -8.04 -11.75 23.95
C LEU A 61 -7.51 -13.17 23.72
N PHE A 62 -7.14 -13.49 22.48
CA PHE A 62 -6.55 -14.80 22.15
C PHE A 62 -5.21 -15.02 22.86
N VAL A 63 -4.33 -14.03 22.86
CA VAL A 63 -3.05 -14.09 23.59
C VAL A 63 -3.27 -14.24 25.09
N LEU A 64 -4.23 -13.50 25.67
CA LEU A 64 -4.57 -13.61 27.09
C LEU A 64 -5.03 -15.01 27.47
N LEU A 65 -5.83 -15.68 26.63
CA LEU A 65 -6.23 -17.08 26.86
C LEU A 65 -5.03 -18.03 26.90
N PHE A 66 -4.06 -17.86 25.99
CA PHE A 66 -2.84 -18.65 25.98
C PHE A 66 -2.01 -18.42 27.24
N VAL A 67 -1.82 -17.17 27.64
CA VAL A 67 -1.09 -16.82 28.87
C VAL A 67 -1.77 -17.41 30.10
N ALA A 68 -3.10 -17.28 30.21
CA ALA A 68 -3.86 -17.84 31.32
C ALA A 68 -3.72 -19.36 31.40
N THR A 69 -3.82 -20.04 30.25
CA THR A 69 -3.65 -21.50 30.16
C THR A 69 -2.24 -21.93 30.54
N ALA A 70 -1.22 -21.22 30.04
CA ALA A 70 0.18 -21.50 30.37
C ALA A 70 0.46 -21.34 31.87
N VAL A 71 -0.05 -20.28 32.49
CA VAL A 71 0.05 -20.06 33.94
C VAL A 71 -0.67 -21.16 34.71
N TYR A 72 -1.89 -21.52 34.29
CA TYR A 72 -2.64 -22.61 34.92
C TYR A 72 -1.85 -23.93 34.90
N LEU A 73 -1.33 -24.33 33.73
CA LEU A 73 -0.52 -25.54 33.59
C LEU A 73 0.77 -25.48 34.41
N LEU A 74 1.42 -24.32 34.49
CA LEU A 74 2.63 -24.15 35.28
C LEU A 74 2.34 -24.35 36.77
N VAL A 75 1.23 -23.80 37.28
CA VAL A 75 0.80 -23.98 38.67
C VAL A 75 0.45 -25.44 38.95
N ASP A 76 -0.27 -26.10 38.04
CA ASP A 76 -0.66 -27.51 38.16
C ASP A 76 0.54 -28.47 38.18
N ILE A 77 1.60 -28.15 37.43
CA ILE A 77 2.82 -28.98 37.39
C ILE A 77 3.70 -28.76 38.63
N LEU A 78 3.71 -27.55 39.20
CA LEU A 78 4.58 -27.17 40.32
C LEU A 78 3.95 -27.39 41.71
N GLY A 79 2.63 -27.53 41.79
CA GLY A 79 1.88 -27.79 43.02
C GLY A 79 1.66 -29.28 43.24
#